data_AF-A0A917QUF7-F1
#
_entry.id   AF-A0A917QUF7-F1
#
_cell.length_a   1.000
_cell.length_b   1.000
_cell.length_c   1.000
_cell.angle_alpha   90.00
_cell.angle_beta   90.00
_cell.angle_gamma   90.00
#
_symmetry.space_group_name_H-M   'P 1'
#
loop_
_entity.id
_entity.type
_entity.pdbx_description
1 polymer ?
#
loop_
_entity_poly.entity_id
_entity_poly.type
_entity_poly.pdbx_seq_one_letter_code
_entity_poly.pdbx_strand_id
1 'polypeptide(L)' 'MVTYTGRRSGRTFSTPVAFRRAGDTVTIDVMLPDSKTWWRNFADQGGPISLELDGVDRTGHAVAHRGKAGRVVVTVSLDA' A
#
# COMPACT_ATOMS: atom_id res chain seq x y z
N MET A 1 -6.53 7.97 -1.68
CA MET A 1 -5.46 7.65 -2.67
C MET A 1 -4.29 6.99 -1.97
N VAL A 2 -3.47 6.19 -2.65
CA VAL A 2 -2.12 5.82 -2.13
C VAL A 2 -1.05 6.51 -2.96
N THR A 3 -0.01 7.01 -2.30
CA THR A 3 1.16 7.65 -2.90
C THR A 3 2.44 7.02 -2.37
N TYR A 4 3.39 6.71 -3.24
CA TYR A 4 4.64 6.06 -2.86
C TYR A 4 5.79 6.39 -3.84
N THR A 5 7.02 6.20 -3.37
CA THR A 5 8.22 6.30 -4.20
C THR A 5 8.60 4.92 -4.74
N GLY A 6 8.68 4.78 -6.05
CA GLY A 6 9.02 3.51 -6.69
C GLY A 6 10.45 3.07 -6.36
N ARG A 7 10.62 1.90 -5.74
CA ARG A 7 11.93 1.41 -5.26
C ARG A 7 13.01 1.30 -6.32
N ARG A 8 12.62 1.06 -7.58
CA ARG A 8 13.55 0.94 -8.72
C ARG A 8 13.80 2.27 -9.43
N SER A 9 12.79 3.14 -9.51
CA SER A 9 12.83 4.34 -10.35
C SER A 9 13.06 5.62 -9.57
N GLY A 10 12.87 5.63 -8.25
CA GLY A 10 12.92 6.82 -7.40
C GLY A 10 11.77 7.82 -7.66
N ARG A 11 10.85 7.52 -8.58
CA ARG A 11 9.74 8.41 -8.95
C ARG A 11 8.55 8.22 -8.01
N THR A 12 7.82 9.29 -7.76
CA THR A 12 6.55 9.26 -7.03
C THR A 12 5.41 8.81 -7.94
N PHE A 13 4.57 7.91 -7.43
CA PHE A 13 3.36 7.43 -8.09
C PHE A 13 2.17 7.55 -7.14
N SER A 14 0.99 7.83 -7.71
CA SER A 14 -0.28 7.82 -6.98
C SER A 14 -1.28 6.91 -7.67
N THR A 15 -2.06 6.16 -6.89
CA THR A 15 -3.04 5.20 -7.43
C THR A 15 -4.29 5.17 -6.53
N PRO A 16 -5.51 5.21 -7.10
CA PRO A 16 -6.72 5.00 -6.33
C PRO A 16 -6.83 3.53 -5.92
N VAL A 17 -7.21 3.30 -4.67
CA VAL A 17 -7.42 1.96 -4.10
C VAL A 17 -8.66 1.95 -3.23
N ALA A 18 -9.35 0.81 -3.18
CA ALA A 18 -10.28 0.52 -2.11
C ALA A 18 -9.51 0.02 -0.89
N PHE A 19 -9.95 0.39 0.31
CA PHE A 19 -9.32 -0.02 1.56
C PHE A 19 -10.35 -0.26 2.66
N ARG A 20 -9.91 -0.92 3.72
CA ARG A 20 -10.60 -1.01 5.01
C ARG A 20 -9.67 -0.45 6.08
N ARG A 21 -10.20 0.36 7.00
CA ARG A 21 -9.42 0.95 8.11
C ARG A 21 -10.00 0.51 9.45
N ALA A 22 -9.12 0.18 10.38
CA ALA A 22 -9.43 -0.09 11.78
C ALA A 22 -8.35 0.55 12.65
N GLY A 23 -8.70 1.64 13.35
CA GLY A 23 -7.73 2.46 14.07
C GLY A 23 -6.63 2.98 13.15
N ASP A 24 -5.39 2.62 13.49
CA ASP A 24 -4.18 3.00 12.76
C ASP A 24 -3.72 1.95 11.74
N THR A 25 -4.54 0.92 11.51
CA THR A 25 -4.25 -0.10 10.49
C THR A 25 -5.15 0.10 9.27
N VAL A 26 -4.55 0.19 8.09
CA VAL A 26 -5.24 0.19 6.80
C VAL A 26 -4.92 -1.10 6.04
N THR A 27 -5.94 -1.80 5.58
CA THR A 27 -5.81 -3.00 4.75
C THR A 27 -6.31 -2.72 3.34
N ILE A 28 -5.46 -2.98 2.34
CA ILE A 28 -5.75 -2.82 0.91
C ILE A 28 -5.69 -4.20 0.26
N ASP A 29 -6.84 -4.68 -0.21
CA ASP A 29 -6.89 -5.88 -1.05
C ASP A 29 -6.54 -5.50 -2.50
N VAL A 30 -5.44 -6.03 -3.00
CA VAL A 30 -4.99 -5.72 -4.35
C VAL A 30 -5.72 -6.60 -5.35
N MET A 31 -6.73 -6.03 -6.00
CA MET A 31 -7.46 -6.71 -7.06
C MET A 31 -6.59 -6.91 -8.31
N LEU A 32 -6.65 -8.12 -8.88
CA LEU A 32 -5.86 -8.54 -10.05
C LEU A 32 -4.36 -8.25 -9.86
N PRO A 33 -3.71 -8.83 -8.83
CA PRO A 33 -2.35 -8.46 -8.45
C PRO A 33 -1.30 -8.81 -9.51
N ASP A 34 -1.56 -9.78 -10.39
CA ASP A 34 -0.65 -10.10 -11.50
C ASP A 34 -0.65 -9.05 -12.62
N SER A 35 -1.74 -8.29 -12.75
CA SER A 35 -1.84 -7.17 -13.69
C SER A 35 -1.31 -5.85 -13.11
N LYS A 36 -0.80 -5.86 -11.87
CA LYS A 36 -0.35 -4.65 -11.15
C LYS A 36 1.03 -4.89 -10.53
N THR A 37 1.86 -3.87 -10.50
CA THR A 37 3.24 -3.99 -9.97
C THR A 37 3.49 -3.11 -8.76
N TRP A 38 2.63 -2.14 -8.48
CA TRP A 38 2.83 -1.16 -7.41
C TRP A 38 3.01 -1.80 -6.03
N TRP A 39 2.26 -2.87 -5.72
CA TRP A 39 2.31 -3.56 -4.43
C TRP A 39 3.68 -4.17 -4.13
N ARG A 40 4.49 -4.43 -5.16
CA ARG A 40 5.85 -4.98 -5.02
C ARG A 40 6.83 -4.00 -4.40
N ASN A 41 6.49 -2.71 -4.33
CA ASN A 41 7.29 -1.73 -3.60
C ASN A 41 7.29 -1.99 -2.09
N PHE A 42 6.31 -2.76 -1.60
CA PHE A 42 6.10 -3.05 -0.19
C PHE A 42 6.34 -4.52 0.15
N ALA A 43 6.97 -5.29 -0.73
CA ALA A 43 7.37 -6.66 -0.42
C ALA A 43 8.49 -6.70 0.63
N ASP A 44 8.79 -7.88 1.16
CA ASP A 44 9.85 -8.12 2.13
C ASP A 44 9.65 -7.33 3.43
N GLN A 45 10.52 -6.36 3.73
CA GLN A 45 10.43 -5.52 4.93
C GLN A 45 9.38 -4.40 4.82
N GLY A 46 8.78 -4.20 3.64
CA GLY A 46 7.85 -3.12 3.39
C GLY A 46 8.53 -1.80 3.01
N GLY A 47 7.77 -0.71 3.10
CA GLY A 47 8.28 0.64 2.81
C GLY A 47 7.29 1.76 3.11
N PRO A 48 7.75 3.02 3.07
CA PRO A 48 6.91 4.17 3.38
C PRO A 48 5.83 4.39 2.31
N ILE A 49 4.66 4.80 2.76
CA ILE A 49 3.50 5.13 1.93
C ILE A 49 2.78 6.34 2.51
N SER A 50 2.13 7.13 1.66
CA SER A 50 1.13 8.10 2.08
C SER A 50 -0.25 7.66 1.60
N LEU A 51 -1.27 7.86 2.45
CA LEU A 51 -2.67 7.62 2.16
C LEU A 51 -3.45 8.90 2.37
N GLU A 52 -4.22 9.29 1.37
CA GLU A 52 -5.27 10.29 1.55
C GLU A 52 -6.47 9.61 2.21
N LEU A 53 -6.73 9.97 3.47
CA LEU A 53 -7.79 9.46 4.34
C LEU A 53 -8.57 10.64 4.91
N ASP A 54 -9.89 10.61 4.79
CA ASP A 54 -10.77 11.68 5.32
C ASP A 54 -10.39 13.09 4.81
N GLY A 55 -9.88 13.16 3.57
CA GLY A 55 -9.42 14.41 2.93
C GLY A 55 -8.03 14.90 3.36
N VAL A 56 -7.28 14.09 4.11
CA VAL A 56 -5.96 14.45 4.65
C VAL A 56 -4.94 13.37 4.31
N ASP A 57 -3.72 13.79 3.96
CA ASP A 57 -2.60 12.87 3.76
C ASP A 57 -2.06 12.36 5.12
N ARG A 58 -2.01 11.04 5.26
CA ARG A 58 -1.46 10.33 6.41
C ARG A 58 -0.33 9.41 5.96
N THR A 59 0.80 9.48 6.62
CA THR A 59 1.95 8.61 6.35
C THR A 59 1.84 7.30 7.13
N GLY A 60 2.56 6.29 6.67
CA GLY A 60 2.71 5.02 7.37
C GLY A 60 3.68 4.09 6.70
N HIS A 61 3.85 2.91 7.31
CA HIS A 61 4.68 1.83 6.77
C HIS A 61 3.80 0.71 6.21
N ALA A 62 3.98 0.41 4.92
CA ALA A 62 3.23 -0.61 4.21
C ALA A 62 4.03 -1.91 4.05
N VAL A 63 3.37 -3.04 4.26
CA VAL A 63 3.90 -4.39 4.01
C VAL A 63 2.91 -5.17 3.14
N ALA A 64 3.39 -5.72 2.03
CA ALA A 64 2.63 -6.54 1.11
C ALA A 64 2.87 -8.03 1.39
N HIS A 65 1.79 -8.77 1.57
CA HIS A 65 1.81 -10.22 1.70
C HIS A 65 1.08 -10.88 0.53
N ARG A 66 1.75 -11.81 -0.16
CA ARG A 66 1.16 -12.64 -1.22
C ARG A 66 0.88 -14.05 -0.68
N GLY A 67 -0.39 -14.42 -0.59
CA GLY A 67 -0.81 -15.74 -0.12
C GLY A 67 -0.73 -16.84 -1.19
N LYS A 68 -0.95 -18.09 -0.78
CA LYS A 68 -0.86 -19.30 -1.63
C LYS A 68 -1.77 -19.27 -2.87
N ALA A 69 -2.92 -18.61 -2.80
CA ALA A 69 -3.86 -18.45 -3.91
C ALA A 69 -3.57 -17.22 -4.81
N GLY A 70 -2.39 -16.61 -4.69
CA GLY A 70 -2.01 -15.43 -5.46
C GLY A 70 -2.63 -14.10 -4.97
N ARG A 71 -3.56 -14.13 -4.02
CA ARG A 71 -4.11 -12.93 -3.35
C ARG A 71 -2.99 -12.11 -2.73
N VAL A 72 -3.01 -10.81 -2.99
CA VAL A 72 -2.09 -9.84 -2.38
C VAL A 72 -2.87 -8.91 -1.49
N VAL A 73 -2.38 -8.73 -0.27
CA VAL A 73 -2.89 -7.77 0.72
C VAL A 73 -1.74 -6.84 1.10
N VAL A 74 -1.98 -5.54 1.05
CA VAL A 74 -1.07 -4.53 1.61
C VAL A 74 -1.65 -4.06 2.94
N THR A 75 -0.89 -4.22 4.02
CA THR A 75 -1.24 -3.71 5.34
C THR A 75 -0.37 -2.49 5.63
N VAL A 76 -0.99 -1.39 6.00
CA VAL A 76 -0.32 -0.16 6.39
C VAL A 76 -0.53 0.08 7.88
N SER A 77 0.56 0.30 8.59
CA SER A 77 0.54 0.87 9.94
C SER A 77 0.75 2.37 9.81
N LEU A 78 -0.25 3.17 10.20
CA LEU A 78 -0.19 4.62 10.14
C LEU A 78 0.76 5.16 11.21
N ASP A 79 1.46 6.22 10.88
CA ASP A 79 2.26 6.98 11.85
C ASP A 79 1.33 7.74 12.81
N ALA A 80 1.81 7.95 14.04
CA ALA A 80 1.10 8.65 15.10
C ALA A 80 0.81 10.13 14.76
#